data_AF-A0A378PN26-F1
#
_entry.id   AF-A0A378PN26-F1
#
_cell.length_a   1.000
_cell.length_b   1.000
_cell.length_c   1.000
_cell.angle_alpha   90.00
_cell.angle_beta   90.00
_cell.angle_gamma   90.00
#
_symmetry.space_group_name_H-M   'P 1'
#
loop_
_entity.id
_entity.type
_entity.pdbx_description
1 polymer ?
#
loop_
_entity_poly.entity_id
_entity_poly.type
_entity_poly.pdbx_seq_one_letter_code
_entity_poly.pdbx_strand_id
1 'polypeptide(L)'
;MRAYYEPISRSVNDDTTTAHYQSTDYAQGAWNPFEQHMTVATGLMARELEQFFPRDDLAIARLSLDVLGVIYQGETVVRTRFIRTGRTIELIESTLSTFDKNGTERVSIIMRAWRLAVSDTSAIAGTEDASCSPIDLPDWDGMSVWDSGYINTLKAKVAHHRTGKSLVWFDTDIEMVADEPTSDFVHLIGMVDTANGIACALRIERGFSQASTYRFICIVFLQGDGWG
;
A
#
# COMPACT_ATOMS: atom_id res chain seq x y z
N MET A 1 7.19 -5.02 18.62
CA MET A 1 7.69 -5.11 17.22
C MET A 1 7.64 -3.71 16.62
N ARG A 2 8.42 -3.35 15.58
CA ARG A 2 8.25 -2.02 14.94
C ARG A 2 7.14 -2.12 13.89
N ALA A 3 6.17 -1.21 13.91
CA ALA A 3 5.05 -1.23 12.98
C ALA A 3 4.61 0.18 12.56
N TYR A 4 3.99 0.28 11.39
CA TYR A 4 3.43 1.54 10.88
C TYR A 4 2.16 1.97 11.64
N TYR A 5 1.38 1.01 12.14
CA TYR A 5 0.15 1.25 12.89
C TYR A 5 0.08 0.40 14.16
N GLU A 6 -0.45 0.99 15.22
CA GLU A 6 -0.87 0.29 16.44
C GLU A 6 -2.39 0.06 16.38
N PRO A 7 -2.90 -1.17 16.59
CA PRO A 7 -4.33 -1.42 16.59
C PRO A 7 -5.02 -0.82 17.83
N ILE A 8 -6.17 -0.17 17.65
CA ILE A 8 -6.98 0.39 18.74
C ILE A 8 -8.20 -0.50 18.99
N SER A 9 -9.03 -0.71 17.97
CA SER A 9 -10.24 -1.52 18.07
C SER A 9 -10.72 -2.01 16.72
N ARG A 10 -11.52 -3.08 16.71
CA ARG A 10 -12.17 -3.62 15.51
C ARG A 10 -13.62 -3.99 15.86
N SER A 11 -14.55 -3.64 14.99
CA SER A 11 -15.94 -4.11 15.03
C SER A 11 -16.33 -4.70 13.67
N VAL A 12 -17.04 -5.81 13.70
CA VAL A 12 -17.51 -6.53 12.52
C VAL A 12 -19.02 -6.69 12.64
N ASN A 13 -19.73 -6.27 11.59
CA ASN A 13 -21.15 -6.52 11.39
C ASN A 13 -21.32 -7.42 10.15
N ASP A 14 -22.55 -7.78 9.81
CA ASP A 14 -22.86 -8.74 8.75
C ASP A 14 -22.27 -8.38 7.37
N ASP A 15 -22.10 -7.09 7.07
CA ASP A 15 -21.68 -6.59 5.74
C ASP A 15 -20.57 -5.54 5.80
N THR A 16 -20.09 -5.22 7.00
CA THR A 16 -19.16 -4.11 7.25
C THR A 16 -18.17 -4.45 8.35
N THR A 17 -16.93 -3.97 8.20
CA THR A 17 -15.90 -4.02 9.24
C THR A 17 -15.35 -2.63 9.43
N THR A 18 -15.27 -2.17 10.68
CA THR A 18 -14.64 -0.91 11.05
C THR A 18 -13.47 -1.20 11.97
N ALA A 19 -12.28 -0.75 11.59
CA ALA A 19 -11.07 -0.90 12.38
C ALA A 19 -10.43 0.48 12.64
N HIS A 20 -10.00 0.69 13.88
CA HIS A 20 -9.33 1.90 14.35
C HIS A 20 -7.87 1.59 14.63
N TYR A 21 -7.01 2.49 14.18
CA TYR A 21 -5.57 2.40 14.31
C TYR A 21 -4.99 3.72 14.80
N GLN A 22 -3.87 3.66 15.49
CA GLN A 22 -3.02 4.81 15.77
C GLN A 22 -1.80 4.70 14.86
N SER A 23 -1.61 5.68 13.96
CA SER A 23 -0.39 5.70 13.15
C SER A 23 0.83 6.04 14.02
N THR A 24 1.97 5.44 13.69
CA THR A 24 3.25 5.69 14.36
C THR A 24 4.10 6.69 13.58
N ASP A 25 5.23 7.11 14.15
CA ASP A 25 6.19 7.96 13.46
C ASP A 25 6.76 7.30 12.21
N TYR A 26 6.79 5.96 12.14
CA TYR A 26 7.23 5.23 10.94
C TYR A 26 6.29 5.47 9.74
N ALA A 27 5.03 5.84 9.98
CA ALA A 27 4.07 6.12 8.91
C ALA A 27 4.22 7.53 8.31
N GLN A 28 5.07 8.40 8.89
CA GLN A 28 5.18 9.80 8.51
C GLN A 28 5.63 9.98 7.05
N GLY A 29 4.97 10.89 6.33
CA GLY A 29 5.31 11.31 4.97
C GLY A 29 6.42 12.37 4.91
N ALA A 30 6.96 12.57 3.69
CA ALA A 30 8.11 13.44 3.43
C ALA A 30 7.80 14.93 3.30
N TRP A 31 6.52 15.30 3.17
CA TRP A 31 6.13 16.68 2.87
C TRP A 31 5.76 17.47 4.13
N ASN A 32 5.17 16.79 5.11
CA ASN A 32 4.65 17.40 6.32
C ASN A 32 4.70 16.36 7.46
N PRO A 33 5.29 16.68 8.62
CA PRO A 33 5.39 15.75 9.75
C PRO A 33 4.02 15.32 10.31
N PHE A 34 2.96 16.07 10.03
CA PHE A 34 1.60 15.74 10.46
C PHE A 34 0.83 14.91 9.43
N GLU A 35 1.49 14.45 8.37
CA GLU A 35 0.88 13.65 7.30
C GLU A 35 1.51 12.26 7.23
N GLN A 36 0.70 11.28 6.87
CA GLN A 36 1.13 9.91 6.60
C GLN A 36 1.65 9.79 5.17
N HIS A 37 2.56 8.85 4.95
CA HIS A 37 2.98 8.45 3.62
C HIS A 37 1.87 7.62 2.95
N MET A 38 1.50 7.95 1.71
CA MET A 38 0.44 7.27 0.96
C MET A 38 0.66 5.76 0.85
N THR A 39 1.91 5.34 0.71
CA THR A 39 2.31 3.93 0.60
C THR A 39 1.91 3.12 1.83
N VAL A 40 2.10 3.68 3.02
CA VAL A 40 1.77 3.03 4.29
C VAL A 40 0.26 2.94 4.47
N ALA A 41 -0.47 4.02 4.16
CA ALA A 41 -1.93 4.02 4.16
C ALA A 41 -2.52 3.00 3.16
N THR A 42 -1.89 2.86 2.00
CA THR A 42 -2.27 1.89 0.96
C THR A 42 -2.11 0.45 1.46
N GLY A 43 -1.00 0.14 2.14
CA GLY A 43 -0.80 -1.18 2.76
C GLY A 43 -1.82 -1.50 3.84
N LEU A 44 -2.15 -0.54 4.72
CA LEU A 44 -3.18 -0.74 5.75
C LEU A 44 -4.55 -1.06 5.13
N MET A 45 -4.95 -0.34 4.07
CA MET A 45 -6.19 -0.62 3.34
C MET A 45 -6.17 -1.98 2.66
N ALA A 46 -5.02 -2.41 2.12
CA ALA A 46 -4.86 -3.73 1.53
C ALA A 46 -5.07 -4.83 2.57
N ARG A 47 -4.51 -4.68 3.78
CA ARG A 47 -4.74 -5.60 4.91
C ARG A 47 -6.22 -5.71 5.25
N GLU A 48 -6.92 -4.58 5.30
CA GLU A 48 -8.36 -4.60 5.59
C GLU A 48 -9.19 -5.25 4.48
N LEU A 49 -8.79 -5.15 3.21
CA LEU A 49 -9.46 -5.84 2.10
C LEU A 49 -9.18 -7.35 2.11
N GLU A 50 -7.95 -7.75 2.45
CA GLU A 50 -7.53 -9.14 2.57
C GLU A 50 -8.29 -9.85 3.72
N GLN A 51 -8.41 -9.20 4.87
CA GLN A 51 -9.08 -9.76 6.06
C GLN A 51 -10.62 -9.67 6.00
N PHE A 52 -11.19 -8.91 5.07
CA PHE A 52 -12.64 -8.69 5.01
C PHE A 52 -13.37 -9.88 4.38
N PHE A 53 -13.97 -10.73 5.22
CA PHE A 53 -14.69 -11.95 4.82
C PHE A 53 -13.86 -12.77 3.80
N PRO A 54 -12.70 -13.31 4.21
CA PRO A 54 -11.79 -13.99 3.31
C PRO A 54 -12.45 -15.22 2.69
N ARG A 55 -12.07 -15.52 1.45
CA ARG A 55 -12.64 -16.60 0.65
C ARG A 55 -11.56 -17.27 -0.16
N ASP A 56 -11.36 -18.57 0.07
CA ASP A 56 -10.34 -19.33 -0.66
C ASP A 56 -10.69 -19.53 -2.14
N ASP A 57 -11.97 -19.38 -2.50
CA ASP A 57 -12.44 -19.52 -3.87
C ASP A 57 -12.38 -18.22 -4.70
N LEU A 58 -12.05 -17.08 -4.08
CA LEU A 58 -11.91 -15.79 -4.76
C LEU A 58 -10.57 -15.11 -4.43
N ALA A 59 -9.86 -14.60 -5.44
CA ALA A 59 -8.63 -13.81 -5.27
C ALA A 59 -8.85 -12.35 -5.67
N ILE A 60 -8.14 -11.42 -5.00
CA ILE A 60 -8.10 -10.01 -5.42
C ILE A 60 -7.39 -9.92 -6.77
N ALA A 61 -8.13 -9.55 -7.81
CA ALA A 61 -7.63 -9.47 -9.17
C ALA A 61 -7.32 -8.04 -9.61
N ARG A 62 -7.99 -7.05 -9.01
CA ARG A 62 -7.80 -5.63 -9.32
C ARG A 62 -8.02 -4.77 -8.10
N LEU A 63 -7.10 -3.85 -7.86
CA LEU A 63 -7.26 -2.72 -6.95
C LEU A 63 -7.45 -1.41 -7.72
N SER A 64 -8.14 -0.45 -7.13
CA SER A 64 -8.20 0.93 -7.58
C SER A 64 -8.30 1.84 -6.38
N LEU A 65 -7.56 2.97 -6.39
CA LEU A 65 -7.53 3.93 -5.31
C LEU A 65 -7.93 5.32 -5.80
N ASP A 66 -8.71 6.02 -4.99
CA ASP A 66 -9.05 7.42 -5.15
C ASP A 66 -8.54 8.19 -3.91
N VAL A 67 -7.56 9.08 -4.10
CA VAL A 67 -7.03 9.94 -3.02
C VAL A 67 -7.81 11.25 -3.02
N LEU A 68 -8.56 11.47 -1.94
CA LEU A 68 -9.51 12.59 -1.82
C LEU A 68 -8.93 13.79 -1.07
N GLY A 69 -7.85 13.59 -0.32
CA GLY A 69 -7.23 14.67 0.45
C GLY A 69 -6.06 14.21 1.30
N VAL A 70 -5.70 15.07 2.25
CA VAL A 70 -4.60 14.86 3.19
C VAL A 70 -4.88 13.64 4.08
N ILE A 71 -3.85 12.85 4.35
CA ILE A 71 -3.89 11.70 5.26
C ILE A 71 -3.17 12.13 6.53
N TYR A 72 -3.90 12.60 7.53
CA TYR A 72 -3.29 13.13 8.76
C TYR A 72 -2.72 12.00 9.64
N GLN A 73 -1.58 12.23 10.27
CA GLN A 73 -1.08 11.38 11.36
C GLN A 73 -2.08 11.38 12.54
N GLY A 74 -2.11 10.29 13.30
CA GLY A 74 -3.01 10.13 14.45
C GLY A 74 -3.94 8.92 14.32
N GLU A 75 -5.11 9.05 14.91
CA GLU A 75 -6.17 8.06 14.75
C GLU A 75 -6.57 7.94 13.27
N THR A 76 -6.59 6.70 12.79
CA THR A 76 -6.96 6.32 11.43
C THR A 76 -8.08 5.30 11.50
N VAL A 77 -9.17 5.55 10.79
CA VAL A 77 -10.34 4.65 10.76
C VAL A 77 -10.48 4.06 9.38
N VAL A 78 -10.47 2.73 9.30
CA VAL A 78 -10.69 2.01 8.05
C VAL A 78 -12.02 1.29 8.11
N ARG A 79 -12.87 1.52 7.10
CA ARG A 79 -14.17 0.89 6.98
C ARG A 79 -14.25 0.12 5.68
N THR A 80 -14.42 -1.19 5.78
CA THR A 80 -14.52 -2.10 4.64
C THR A 80 -15.93 -2.66 4.54
N ARG A 81 -16.48 -2.73 3.33
CA ARG A 81 -17.84 -3.20 3.06
C ARG A 81 -17.96 -3.91 1.72
N PHE A 82 -19.02 -4.70 1.57
CA PHE A 82 -19.45 -5.17 0.26
C PHE A 82 -20.10 -4.04 -0.55
N ILE A 83 -19.73 -3.93 -1.82
CA ILE A 83 -20.45 -3.13 -2.82
C ILE A 83 -21.32 -4.03 -3.69
N ARG A 84 -20.80 -5.21 -4.03
CA ARG A 84 -21.52 -6.21 -4.82
C ARG A 84 -21.02 -7.60 -4.45
N THR A 85 -21.84 -8.40 -3.79
CA THR A 85 -21.55 -9.81 -3.51
C THR A 85 -21.71 -10.67 -4.77
N GLY A 86 -21.05 -11.82 -4.80
CA GLY A 86 -21.28 -12.79 -5.86
C GLY A 86 -20.51 -14.09 -5.69
N ARG A 87 -20.91 -15.10 -6.48
CA ARG A 87 -20.26 -16.41 -6.44
C ARG A 87 -18.91 -16.40 -7.17
N THR A 88 -18.81 -15.74 -8.32
CA THR A 88 -17.62 -15.77 -9.19
C THR A 88 -16.88 -14.44 -9.32
N ILE A 89 -17.56 -13.36 -8.97
CA ILE A 89 -17.03 -12.01 -9.00
C ILE A 89 -17.67 -11.24 -7.86
N GLU A 90 -16.90 -10.40 -7.20
CA GLU A 90 -17.33 -9.59 -6.07
C GLU A 90 -16.57 -8.27 -6.05
N LEU A 91 -17.21 -7.21 -5.58
CA LEU A 91 -16.61 -5.89 -5.39
C LEU A 91 -16.73 -5.51 -3.92
N ILE A 92 -15.58 -5.25 -3.31
CA ILE A 92 -15.47 -4.71 -1.95
C ILE A 92 -14.81 -3.34 -1.99
N GLU A 93 -15.15 -2.51 -1.01
CA GLU A 93 -14.63 -1.15 -0.86
C GLU A 93 -14.13 -0.96 0.56
N SER A 94 -12.94 -0.39 0.68
CA SER A 94 -12.34 0.08 1.92
C SER A 94 -12.18 1.59 1.84
N THR A 95 -12.61 2.32 2.86
CA THR A 95 -12.39 3.76 3.00
C THR A 95 -11.50 4.02 4.20
N LEU A 96 -10.46 4.82 4.02
CA LEU A 96 -9.58 5.27 5.08
C LEU A 96 -9.89 6.72 5.41
N SER A 97 -10.24 6.97 6.67
CA SER A 97 -10.47 8.28 7.23
C SER A 97 -9.36 8.66 8.20
N THR A 98 -9.03 9.95 8.22
CA THR A 98 -8.17 10.57 9.24
C THR A 98 -8.86 11.80 9.82
N PHE A 99 -8.34 12.35 10.91
CA PHE A 99 -8.91 13.51 11.57
C PHE A 99 -8.09 14.75 11.22
N ASP A 100 -8.76 15.79 10.73
CA ASP A 100 -8.10 17.08 10.50
C ASP A 100 -7.72 17.76 11.82
N LYS A 101 -7.00 18.88 11.73
CA LYS A 101 -6.55 19.67 12.89
C LYS A 101 -7.67 20.12 13.85
N ASN A 102 -8.93 20.10 13.43
CA ASN A 102 -10.08 20.44 14.26
C ASN A 102 -10.74 19.19 14.87
N GLY A 103 -10.16 18.01 14.69
CA GLY A 103 -10.74 16.73 15.11
C GLY A 103 -11.91 16.29 14.25
N THR A 104 -12.05 16.81 13.03
CA THR A 104 -13.13 16.37 12.12
C THR A 104 -12.67 15.19 11.28
N GLU A 105 -13.40 14.07 11.36
CA GLU A 105 -13.15 12.91 10.51
C GLU A 105 -13.38 13.25 9.03
N ARG A 106 -12.42 12.90 8.17
CA ARG A 106 -12.52 13.03 6.71
C ARG A 106 -12.01 11.76 6.05
N VAL A 107 -12.75 11.27 5.05
CA VAL A 107 -12.28 10.21 4.18
C VAL A 107 -11.14 10.77 3.32
N SER A 108 -9.95 10.20 3.46
CA SER A 108 -8.75 10.60 2.73
C SER A 108 -8.53 9.70 1.51
N ILE A 109 -8.89 8.42 1.60
CA ILE A 109 -8.70 7.44 0.51
C ILE A 109 -9.92 6.53 0.40
N ILE A 110 -10.32 6.22 -0.83
CA ILE A 110 -11.21 5.10 -1.15
C ILE A 110 -10.42 4.08 -1.95
N MET A 111 -10.43 2.82 -1.54
CA MET A 111 -9.86 1.70 -2.29
C MET A 111 -10.96 0.69 -2.61
N ARG A 112 -11.02 0.24 -3.86
CA ARG A 112 -11.93 -0.82 -4.29
C ARG A 112 -11.15 -2.02 -4.80
N ALA A 113 -11.60 -3.21 -4.42
CA ALA A 113 -11.02 -4.47 -4.88
C ALA A 113 -12.07 -5.30 -5.61
N TRP A 114 -11.74 -5.73 -6.83
CA TRP A 114 -12.47 -6.81 -7.49
C TRP A 114 -11.86 -8.14 -7.07
N ARG A 115 -12.70 -9.01 -6.50
CA ARG A 115 -12.39 -10.42 -6.24
C ARG A 115 -12.97 -11.28 -7.35
N LEU A 116 -12.19 -12.20 -7.92
CA LEU A 116 -12.59 -13.10 -8.99
C LEU A 116 -12.36 -14.55 -8.60
N ALA A 117 -13.19 -15.46 -9.12
CA ALA A 117 -13.05 -16.89 -8.90
C ALA A 117 -11.67 -17.39 -9.33
N VAL A 118 -11.07 -18.20 -8.46
CA VAL A 118 -9.79 -18.85 -8.74
C VAL A 118 -10.01 -20.00 -9.74
N SER A 119 -9.16 -20.07 -10.76
CA SER A 119 -9.09 -21.17 -11.72
C SER A 119 -7.63 -21.49 -12.03
N ASP A 120 -7.33 -22.71 -12.46
CA ASP A 120 -5.98 -23.08 -12.89
C ASP A 120 -5.61 -22.35 -14.20
N THR A 121 -4.60 -21.48 -14.12
CA THR A 121 -4.04 -20.72 -15.25
C THR A 121 -2.62 -21.14 -15.61
N SER A 122 -2.10 -22.23 -15.04
CA SER A 122 -0.71 -22.69 -15.22
C SER A 122 -0.32 -22.87 -16.68
N ALA A 123 -1.26 -23.32 -17.53
CA ALA A 123 -1.05 -23.54 -18.96
C ALA A 123 -0.74 -22.27 -19.78
N ILE A 124 -1.03 -21.08 -19.23
CA ILE A 124 -0.81 -19.79 -19.89
C ILE A 124 0.05 -18.82 -19.05
N ALA A 125 0.59 -19.29 -17.93
CA ALA A 125 1.46 -18.49 -17.08
C ALA A 125 2.78 -18.19 -17.81
N GLY A 126 3.24 -16.94 -17.74
CA GLY A 126 4.49 -16.50 -18.34
C GLY A 126 5.03 -15.25 -17.66
N THR A 127 6.35 -15.22 -17.46
CA THR A 127 7.08 -14.08 -16.91
C THR A 127 8.06 -13.60 -17.98
N GLU A 128 7.84 -12.40 -18.51
CA GLU A 128 8.70 -11.80 -19.54
C GLU A 128 9.91 -11.08 -18.95
N ASP A 129 9.81 -10.64 -17.69
CA ASP A 129 10.90 -9.94 -17.01
C ASP A 129 12.02 -10.92 -16.63
N ALA A 130 13.26 -10.49 -16.88
CA ALA A 130 14.43 -11.24 -16.46
C ALA A 130 14.47 -11.33 -14.93
N SER A 131 14.72 -12.53 -14.40
CA SER A 131 14.96 -12.70 -12.97
C SER A 131 16.10 -11.79 -12.52
N CYS A 132 15.85 -10.99 -11.49
CA CYS A 132 16.82 -10.14 -10.85
C CYS A 132 16.83 -10.48 -9.37
N SER A 133 17.88 -11.15 -8.90
CA SER A 133 18.03 -11.42 -7.47
C SER A 133 18.42 -10.14 -6.75
N PRO A 134 17.67 -9.69 -5.73
CA PRO A 134 18.03 -8.48 -4.98
C PRO A 134 19.38 -8.64 -4.29
N ILE A 135 19.76 -9.85 -3.86
CA ILE A 135 20.96 -10.06 -3.03
C ILE A 135 22.27 -9.65 -3.71
N ASP A 136 22.31 -9.74 -5.04
CA ASP A 136 23.49 -9.46 -5.85
C ASP A 136 23.63 -7.97 -6.21
N LEU A 137 22.66 -7.15 -5.80
CA LEU A 137 22.62 -5.73 -6.12
C LEU A 137 23.25 -4.87 -5.01
N PRO A 138 23.92 -3.77 -5.40
CA PRO A 138 24.44 -2.81 -4.43
C PRO A 138 23.31 -2.12 -3.67
N ASP A 139 23.57 -1.81 -2.40
CA ASP A 139 22.69 -0.99 -1.58
C ASP A 139 22.53 0.39 -2.21
N TRP A 140 21.35 0.97 -2.08
CA TRP A 140 20.98 2.25 -2.66
C TRP A 140 20.27 3.13 -1.63
N ASP A 141 20.75 4.36 -1.49
CA ASP A 141 20.23 5.37 -0.55
C ASP A 141 19.57 6.55 -1.27
N GLY A 142 19.26 6.42 -2.57
CA GLY A 142 18.75 7.53 -3.37
C GLY A 142 17.38 8.07 -2.93
N MET A 143 16.65 7.34 -2.08
CA MET A 143 15.43 7.83 -1.43
C MET A 143 15.71 8.75 -0.23
N SER A 144 16.91 8.71 0.37
CA SER A 144 17.27 9.50 1.56
C SER A 144 17.33 11.01 1.31
N VAL A 145 17.12 11.45 0.07
CA VAL A 145 16.87 12.86 -0.26
C VAL A 145 15.58 13.40 0.36
N TRP A 146 14.64 12.50 0.73
CA TRP A 146 13.42 12.79 1.45
C TRP A 146 13.54 12.35 2.90
N ASP A 147 13.58 13.30 3.82
CA ASP A 147 13.60 13.01 5.25
C ASP A 147 12.17 12.73 5.77
N SER A 148 11.84 11.47 6.01
CA SER A 148 10.54 11.06 6.56
C SER A 148 10.62 9.75 7.31
N GLY A 149 9.69 9.57 8.25
CA GLY A 149 9.54 8.32 8.98
C GLY A 149 9.46 7.10 8.07
N TYR A 150 8.63 7.12 7.03
CA TYR A 150 8.50 5.99 6.10
C TYR A 150 9.79 5.74 5.31
N ILE A 151 10.37 6.77 4.70
CA ILE A 151 11.58 6.60 3.87
C ILE A 151 12.75 6.05 4.69
N ASN A 152 12.86 6.43 5.97
CA ASN A 152 13.89 5.95 6.88
C ASN A 152 13.74 4.46 7.25
N THR A 153 12.63 3.82 6.88
CA THR A 153 12.40 2.37 7.08
C THR A 153 12.81 1.53 5.87
N LEU A 154 13.00 2.15 4.71
CA LEU A 154 13.26 1.43 3.47
C LEU A 154 14.67 0.86 3.42
N LYS A 155 14.75 -0.39 2.99
CA LYS A 155 15.95 -1.03 2.46
C LYS A 155 15.83 -1.01 0.95
N ALA A 156 16.84 -0.51 0.25
CA ALA A 156 16.79 -0.45 -1.20
C ALA A 156 18.08 -0.92 -1.84
N LYS A 157 17.92 -1.54 -3.02
CA LYS A 157 19.04 -1.99 -3.86
C LYS A 157 18.78 -1.62 -5.30
N VAL A 158 19.83 -1.27 -6.05
CA VAL A 158 19.69 -0.72 -7.41
C VAL A 158 20.35 -1.61 -8.44
N ALA A 159 19.59 -2.04 -9.45
CA ALA A 159 20.13 -2.71 -10.64
C ALA A 159 20.54 -1.68 -11.69
N HIS A 160 19.65 -0.73 -11.98
CA HIS A 160 19.88 0.34 -12.94
C HIS A 160 19.20 1.62 -12.46
N HIS A 161 19.87 2.76 -12.55
CA HIS A 161 19.27 4.07 -12.26
C HIS A 161 19.72 5.11 -13.27
N ARG A 162 18.75 5.75 -13.92
CA ARG A 162 18.93 6.98 -14.69
C ARG A 162 17.62 7.75 -14.66
N THR A 163 17.67 9.06 -14.93
CA THR A 163 16.46 9.88 -15.07
C THR A 163 15.46 9.22 -16.03
N GLY A 164 14.24 8.99 -15.55
CA GLY A 164 13.15 8.39 -16.34
C GLY A 164 13.22 6.87 -16.57
N LYS A 165 14.24 6.15 -16.08
CA LYS A 165 14.27 4.68 -16.09
C LYS A 165 15.14 4.14 -14.96
N SER A 166 14.51 3.47 -14.01
CA SER A 166 15.21 2.84 -12.89
C SER A 166 14.60 1.48 -12.56
N LEU A 167 15.44 0.56 -12.12
CA LEU A 167 15.06 -0.73 -11.54
C LEU A 167 15.69 -0.79 -10.15
N VAL A 168 14.84 -0.69 -9.15
CA VAL A 168 15.20 -0.67 -7.73
C VAL A 168 14.34 -1.69 -7.02
N TRP A 169 14.98 -2.46 -6.16
CA TRP A 169 14.34 -3.33 -5.20
C TRP A 169 14.13 -2.58 -3.90
N PHE A 170 12.94 -2.69 -3.34
CA PHE A 170 12.61 -2.15 -2.04
C PHE A 170 12.18 -3.26 -1.10
N ASP A 171 12.52 -3.10 0.16
CA ASP A 171 12.06 -3.93 1.27
C ASP A 171 11.96 -3.09 2.56
N THR A 172 11.32 -3.61 3.60
CA THR A 172 11.24 -3.00 4.93
C THR A 172 11.10 -4.10 5.99
N ASP A 173 11.61 -3.84 7.20
CA ASP A 173 11.44 -4.74 8.36
C ASP A 173 10.43 -4.21 9.38
N ILE A 174 9.58 -3.30 8.93
CA ILE A 174 8.49 -2.72 9.70
C ILE A 174 7.20 -3.42 9.32
N GLU A 175 6.48 -3.93 10.32
CA GLU A 175 5.18 -4.54 10.10
C GLU A 175 4.12 -3.49 9.76
N MET A 176 3.09 -3.89 9.02
CA MET A 176 1.96 -3.00 8.72
C MET A 176 1.20 -2.64 10.00
N VAL A 177 0.88 -3.64 10.83
CA VAL A 177 0.18 -3.46 12.11
C VAL A 177 0.98 -4.17 13.20
N ALA A 178 1.10 -3.54 14.37
CA ALA A 178 1.83 -4.12 15.48
C ALA A 178 1.28 -5.50 15.89
N ASP A 179 2.21 -6.37 16.30
CA ASP A 179 1.95 -7.73 16.79
C ASP A 179 1.29 -8.70 15.79
N GLU A 180 1.22 -8.33 14.51
CA GLU A 180 0.76 -9.18 13.41
C GLU A 180 1.79 -9.21 12.27
N PRO A 181 2.13 -10.39 11.72
CA PRO A 181 2.99 -10.46 10.54
C PRO A 181 2.27 -9.91 9.31
N THR A 182 2.99 -9.15 8.50
CA THR A 182 2.52 -8.60 7.24
C THR A 182 2.54 -9.68 6.16
N SER A 183 1.42 -9.89 5.47
CA SER A 183 1.35 -10.81 4.33
C SER A 183 2.09 -10.26 3.12
N ASP A 184 2.55 -11.12 2.20
CA ASP A 184 3.24 -10.71 0.98
C ASP A 184 2.39 -9.75 0.13
N PHE A 185 1.07 -9.95 0.10
CA PHE A 185 0.14 -9.05 -0.58
C PHE A 185 0.15 -7.66 0.06
N VAL A 186 0.04 -7.58 1.39
CA VAL A 186 0.06 -6.31 2.12
C VAL A 186 1.42 -5.63 2.00
N HIS A 187 2.52 -6.39 2.03
CA HIS A 187 3.88 -5.89 1.83
C HIS A 187 4.04 -5.28 0.43
N LEU A 188 3.69 -6.02 -0.61
CA LEU A 188 3.76 -5.56 -2.01
C LEU A 188 2.92 -4.29 -2.22
N ILE A 189 1.65 -4.32 -1.83
CA ILE A 189 0.74 -3.17 -2.01
C ILE A 189 1.20 -1.98 -1.16
N GLY A 190 1.66 -2.25 0.05
CA GLY A 190 2.25 -1.30 0.98
C GLY A 190 3.63 -0.79 0.59
N MET A 191 4.13 -1.08 -0.62
CA MET A 191 5.35 -0.52 -1.18
C MET A 191 5.18 0.08 -2.59
N VAL A 192 4.10 -0.25 -3.30
CA VAL A 192 3.95 0.04 -4.74
C VAL A 192 4.04 1.52 -5.10
N ASP A 193 3.54 2.40 -4.22
CA ASP A 193 3.52 3.85 -4.47
C ASP A 193 4.92 4.48 -4.32
N THR A 194 5.85 3.82 -3.63
CA THR A 194 7.26 4.23 -3.53
C THR A 194 7.92 4.31 -4.91
N ALA A 195 7.47 3.51 -5.87
CA ALA A 195 8.00 3.49 -7.23
C ALA A 195 7.96 4.86 -7.91
N ASN A 196 7.03 5.72 -7.49
CA ASN A 196 6.88 7.07 -8.01
C ASN A 196 8.04 8.01 -7.69
N GLY A 197 8.76 7.75 -6.60
CA GLY A 197 9.94 8.52 -6.21
C GLY A 197 11.21 8.12 -6.99
N ILE A 198 11.31 6.90 -7.51
CA ILE A 198 12.59 6.34 -7.97
C ILE A 198 13.16 7.09 -9.20
N ALA A 199 12.32 7.41 -10.17
CA ALA A 199 12.74 7.94 -11.47
C ALA A 199 12.02 9.25 -11.80
N CYS A 200 12.03 10.20 -10.86
CA CYS A 200 11.44 11.52 -11.10
C CYS A 200 12.11 12.18 -12.32
N ALA A 201 11.31 12.48 -13.35
CA ALA A 201 11.79 13.16 -14.55
C ALA A 201 12.09 14.66 -14.29
N LEU A 202 11.57 15.20 -13.19
CA LEU A 202 11.78 16.58 -12.78
C LEU A 202 12.93 16.65 -11.77
N ARG A 203 13.78 17.67 -11.95
CA ARG A 203 14.86 17.96 -11.00
C ARG A 203 14.23 18.36 -9.66
N ILE A 204 14.57 17.61 -8.62
CA ILE A 204 14.08 17.88 -7.27
C ILE A 204 14.86 19.08 -6.72
N GLU A 205 14.16 20.19 -6.48
CA GLU A 205 14.70 21.39 -5.81
C GLU A 205 14.01 21.58 -4.45
N ARG A 206 14.64 22.33 -3.53
CA ARG A 206 14.05 22.61 -2.21
C ARG A 206 12.69 23.28 -2.37
N GLY A 207 11.65 22.70 -1.76
CA GLY A 207 10.27 23.21 -1.83
C GLY A 207 9.39 22.56 -2.90
N PHE A 208 9.90 21.58 -3.65
CA PHE A 208 9.08 20.76 -4.54
C PHE A 208 8.18 19.83 -3.71
N SER A 209 6.85 19.89 -3.90
CA SER A 209 5.91 18.88 -3.41
C SER A 209 5.31 18.13 -4.59
N GLN A 210 5.33 16.80 -4.52
CA GLN A 210 4.65 15.95 -5.49
C GLN A 210 3.35 15.46 -4.86
N ALA A 211 2.23 16.11 -5.21
CA ALA A 211 0.92 15.57 -4.92
C ALA A 211 0.59 14.50 -5.99
N SER A 212 0.34 13.27 -5.55
CA SER A 212 -0.26 12.24 -6.39
C SER A 212 -1.75 12.57 -6.61
N THR A 213 -2.04 13.63 -7.36
CA THR A 213 -3.41 13.94 -7.76
C THR A 213 -3.78 13.01 -8.91
N TYR A 214 -4.71 12.10 -8.64
CA TYR A 214 -5.27 11.09 -9.56
C TYR A 214 -4.29 9.99 -9.99
N ARG A 215 -4.28 8.88 -9.24
CA ARG A 215 -3.61 7.65 -9.65
C ARG A 215 -4.58 6.47 -9.59
N PHE A 216 -5.13 6.13 -10.75
CA PHE A 216 -5.61 4.77 -10.98
C PHE A 216 -4.40 3.83 -10.96
N ILE A 217 -4.04 3.33 -9.78
CA ILE A 217 -3.15 2.18 -9.68
C ILE A 217 -4.02 0.95 -9.88
N CYS A 218 -4.11 0.48 -11.13
CA CYS A 218 -4.72 -0.80 -11.46
C CYS A 218 -3.65 -1.88 -11.39
N ILE A 219 -3.51 -2.51 -10.23
CA ILE A 219 -2.67 -3.71 -10.11
C ILE A 219 -3.52 -4.88 -10.53
N VAL A 220 -3.17 -5.48 -11.67
CA VAL A 220 -3.77 -6.73 -12.13
C VAL A 220 -2.87 -7.86 -11.66
N PHE A 221 -3.38 -8.67 -10.75
CA PHE A 221 -2.69 -9.91 -10.39
C PHE A 221 -2.99 -10.95 -11.47
N LEU A 222 -1.96 -11.35 -12.21
CA LEU A 222 -1.99 -12.57 -13.00
C LEU A 222 -1.55 -13.71 -12.07
N GLN A 223 -2.38 -14.74 -11.97
CA GLN A 223 -2.17 -15.85 -11.06
C GLN A 223 -0.89 -16.61 -11.43
N GLY A 224 0.08 -16.60 -10.53
CA GLY A 224 1.29 -17.40 -10.54
C GLY A 224 1.56 -17.88 -9.11
N ASP A 225 2.22 -19.03 -8.99
CA ASP A 225 2.64 -19.57 -7.69
C ASP A 225 3.47 -18.51 -6.94
N GLY A 226 3.24 -18.40 -5.63
CA GLY A 226 3.73 -17.31 -4.78
C GLY A 226 5.22 -16.99 -4.92
N TRP A 227 5.58 -15.79 -4.47
CA TRP A 227 6.94 -15.28 -4.46
C TRP A 227 7.84 -16.23 -3.65
N GLY A 228 8.69 -17.00 -4.34
CA GLY A 228 9.70 -17.89 -3.76
C GLY A 228 11.03 -17.21 -3.51
#